data_AF-A0A401QIU7-F1
#
_entry.id   AF-A0A401QIU7-F1
#
_cell.length_a   1.000
_cell.length_b   1.000
_cell.length_c   1.000
_cell.angle_alpha   90.00
_cell.angle_beta   90.00
_cell.angle_gamma   90.00
#
_symmetry.space_group_name_H-M   'P 1'
#
loop_
_entity.id
_entity.type
_entity.pdbx_description
1 polymer ?
#
loop_
_entity_poly.entity_id
_entity_poly.type
_entity_poly.pdbx_seq_one_letter_code
_entity_poly.pdbx_strand_id
1 'polypeptide(L)'
;MQNTAHGMQTTARGTQGTARGTQTTAHGTQGTARGTQRTARGTQGTARGMQGTARGTQGTARGMQGTACGTQTTARGTQGTARGTRAQHMERRAQLMEHRPQLVECRPQLVESRTQLVEHRPQLVERRPQVVERRPQLVEHRPQLVECRPQLVERRPPLMERRPQLVEHRPQLLESRPQLLERRPDLVERRPQL
;
A
#
# COMPACT_ATOMS: atom_id res chain seq x y z
N MET A 1 10.56 -41.63 -35.65
CA MET A 1 11.04 -41.08 -36.94
C MET A 1 11.80 -39.78 -36.70
N GLN A 2 13.07 -39.72 -37.11
CA GLN A 2 13.91 -38.52 -37.05
C GLN A 2 13.93 -37.87 -38.43
N ASN A 3 13.66 -36.58 -38.50
CA ASN A 3 13.69 -35.83 -39.76
C ASN A 3 14.48 -34.54 -39.57
N THR A 4 15.41 -34.29 -40.48
CA THR A 4 16.27 -33.11 -40.43
C THR A 4 16.12 -32.30 -41.71
N ALA A 5 15.83 -31.00 -41.58
CA ALA A 5 15.66 -30.08 -42.71
C ALA A 5 16.61 -28.89 -42.57
N HIS A 6 17.26 -28.48 -43.66
CA HIS A 6 18.27 -27.41 -43.71
C HIS A 6 17.95 -26.44 -44.85
N GLY A 7 18.02 -25.13 -44.59
CA GLY A 7 17.77 -24.10 -45.60
C GLY A 7 17.15 -22.83 -45.01
N MET A 8 17.01 -21.78 -45.83
CA MET A 8 16.55 -20.46 -45.38
C MET A 8 15.15 -20.51 -44.76
N GLN A 9 14.21 -21.23 -45.38
CA GLN A 9 12.86 -21.47 -44.88
C GLN A 9 12.58 -22.96 -44.83
N THR A 10 12.68 -23.59 -43.65
CA THR A 10 12.53 -25.05 -43.56
C THR A 10 11.63 -25.51 -42.44
N THR A 11 10.91 -26.61 -42.74
CA THR A 11 10.06 -27.29 -41.77
C THR A 11 10.48 -28.74 -41.63
N ALA A 12 10.79 -29.18 -40.41
CA ALA A 12 11.02 -30.58 -40.09
C ALA A 12 9.82 -31.12 -39.29
N ARG A 13 9.18 -32.18 -39.80
CA ARG A 13 8.09 -32.90 -39.09
C ARG A 13 8.54 -34.32 -38.77
N GLY A 14 8.43 -34.71 -37.51
CA GLY A 14 8.74 -36.07 -37.04
C GLY A 14 8.78 -36.12 -35.52
N THR A 15 8.80 -37.29 -34.89
CA THR A 15 8.88 -37.38 -33.42
C THR A 15 10.11 -36.64 -32.86
N GLN A 16 11.22 -36.67 -33.60
CA GLN A 16 12.44 -35.90 -33.33
C GLN A 16 12.83 -35.07 -34.57
N GLY A 17 12.03 -34.06 -34.91
CA GLY A 17 12.29 -33.17 -36.04
C GLY A 17 13.34 -32.10 -35.71
N THR A 18 14.38 -31.94 -36.54
CA THR A 18 15.35 -30.83 -36.42
C THR A 18 15.32 -29.94 -37.66
N ALA A 19 15.01 -28.66 -37.50
CA ALA A 19 15.05 -27.67 -38.58
C ALA A 19 16.17 -26.64 -38.32
N ARG A 20 17.04 -26.39 -39.32
CA ARG A 20 18.16 -25.43 -39.25
C ARG A 20 18.14 -24.45 -40.42
N GLY A 21 18.25 -23.15 -40.13
CA GLY A 21 18.03 -22.11 -41.14
C GLY A 21 17.85 -20.72 -40.56
N THR A 22 17.49 -19.73 -41.36
CA THR A 22 17.13 -18.40 -40.85
C THR A 22 15.69 -18.40 -40.31
N GLN A 23 14.75 -18.97 -41.05
CA GLN A 23 13.34 -19.12 -40.69
C GLN A 23 12.95 -20.60 -40.60
N THR A 24 12.88 -21.16 -39.40
CA THR A 24 12.67 -22.62 -39.25
C THR A 24 11.57 -23.03 -38.30
N THR A 25 10.88 -24.10 -38.67
CA THR A 25 9.85 -24.70 -37.82
C THR A 25 10.09 -26.19 -37.62
N ALA A 26 10.15 -26.63 -36.37
CA ALA A 26 10.25 -28.05 -36.02
C ALA A 26 8.96 -28.49 -35.34
N HIS A 27 8.28 -29.47 -35.91
CA HIS A 27 7.11 -30.12 -35.31
C HIS A 27 7.47 -31.54 -34.89
N GLY A 28 7.21 -31.88 -33.63
CA GLY A 28 7.53 -33.20 -33.10
C GLY A 28 7.45 -33.25 -31.59
N THR A 29 7.34 -34.43 -30.99
CA THR A 29 7.44 -34.58 -29.54
C THR A 29 8.72 -33.95 -28.99
N GLN A 30 9.84 -34.09 -29.69
CA GLN A 30 11.14 -33.46 -29.37
C GLN A 30 11.65 -32.62 -30.55
N GLY A 31 10.84 -31.67 -31.03
CA GLY A 31 11.22 -30.78 -32.13
C GLY A 31 12.33 -29.80 -31.73
N THR A 32 13.39 -29.67 -32.52
CA THR A 32 14.45 -28.67 -32.35
C THR A 32 14.53 -27.72 -33.55
N ALA A 33 14.28 -26.43 -33.34
CA ALA A 33 14.46 -25.40 -34.36
C ALA A 33 15.69 -24.53 -34.03
N ARG A 34 16.63 -24.38 -34.96
CA ARG A 34 17.83 -23.52 -34.84
C ARG A 34 17.88 -22.49 -35.97
N GLY A 35 18.23 -21.24 -35.63
CA GLY A 35 18.12 -20.13 -36.57
C GLY A 35 17.87 -18.75 -35.97
N THR A 36 17.67 -17.75 -36.82
CA THR A 36 17.38 -16.36 -36.40
C THR A 36 15.93 -16.19 -35.97
N GLN A 37 14.96 -16.73 -36.71
CA GLN A 37 13.52 -16.72 -36.46
C GLN A 37 12.94 -18.13 -36.55
N ARG A 38 12.24 -18.60 -35.50
CA ARG A 38 12.01 -20.05 -35.41
C ARG A 38 10.95 -20.46 -34.42
N THR A 39 10.28 -21.56 -34.75
CA THR A 39 9.23 -22.15 -33.91
C THR A 39 9.47 -23.64 -33.70
N ALA A 40 9.66 -24.06 -32.46
CA ALA A 40 9.62 -25.48 -32.10
C ALA A 40 8.27 -25.79 -31.45
N ARG A 41 7.47 -26.68 -32.05
CA ARG A 41 6.20 -27.15 -31.48
C ARG A 41 6.30 -28.63 -31.15
N GLY A 42 6.06 -28.96 -29.89
CA GLY A 42 6.27 -30.31 -29.38
C GLY A 42 6.07 -30.43 -27.89
N THR A 43 5.94 -31.63 -27.34
CA THR A 43 5.94 -31.80 -25.88
C THR A 43 7.25 -31.27 -25.25
N GLN A 44 8.39 -31.48 -25.89
CA GLN A 44 9.72 -30.98 -25.51
C GLN A 44 10.35 -30.15 -26.65
N GLY A 45 9.62 -29.13 -27.11
CA GLY A 45 10.10 -28.24 -28.17
C GLY A 45 11.30 -27.40 -27.71
N THR A 46 12.41 -27.45 -28.44
CA THR A 46 13.59 -26.61 -28.20
C THR A 46 13.83 -25.66 -29.34
N ALA A 47 13.94 -24.40 -29.00
CA ALA A 47 14.11 -23.34 -29.95
C ALA A 47 15.45 -22.62 -29.59
N ARG A 48 16.51 -22.67 -30.44
CA ARG A 48 17.82 -21.96 -30.21
C ARG A 48 18.31 -20.94 -31.28
N GLY A 49 18.60 -19.70 -30.87
CA GLY A 49 18.98 -18.54 -31.72
C GLY A 49 18.18 -17.25 -31.42
N MET A 50 18.35 -16.15 -32.18
CA MET A 50 18.05 -14.77 -31.75
C MET A 50 16.59 -14.50 -31.32
N GLN A 51 15.61 -14.87 -32.15
CA GLN A 51 14.17 -14.77 -31.88
C GLN A 51 13.53 -16.14 -32.04
N GLY A 52 12.93 -16.68 -30.98
CA GLY A 52 12.49 -18.06 -31.04
C GLY A 52 11.37 -18.43 -30.10
N THR A 53 10.37 -19.12 -30.64
CA THR A 53 9.23 -19.61 -29.87
C THR A 53 9.32 -21.13 -29.66
N ALA A 54 9.30 -21.57 -28.41
CA ALA A 54 9.11 -22.98 -28.05
C ALA A 54 7.70 -23.17 -27.48
N ARG A 55 6.83 -23.92 -28.18
CA ARG A 55 5.49 -24.27 -27.69
C ARG A 55 5.45 -25.73 -27.31
N GLY A 56 5.14 -26.01 -26.05
CA GLY A 56 5.20 -27.37 -25.53
C GLY A 56 5.09 -27.47 -24.04
N THR A 57 4.66 -28.63 -23.52
CA THR A 57 4.62 -28.91 -22.08
C THR A 57 5.96 -28.59 -21.41
N GLN A 58 7.09 -28.91 -22.05
CA GLN A 58 8.45 -28.60 -21.62
C GLN A 58 9.22 -27.80 -22.69
N GLY A 59 8.65 -26.67 -23.10
CA GLY A 59 9.26 -25.79 -24.10
C GLY A 59 10.51 -25.05 -23.59
N THR A 60 11.59 -25.07 -24.37
CA THR A 60 12.80 -24.27 -24.07
C THR A 60 13.12 -23.31 -25.21
N ALA A 61 13.06 -22.00 -24.95
CA ALA A 61 13.52 -20.97 -25.87
C ALA A 61 14.85 -20.39 -25.41
N ARG A 62 15.90 -20.48 -26.23
CA ARG A 62 17.22 -19.88 -25.98
C ARG A 62 17.54 -18.86 -27.05
N GLY A 63 17.68 -17.59 -26.68
CA GLY A 63 17.82 -16.48 -27.61
C GLY A 63 17.65 -15.15 -26.94
N MET A 64 18.11 -14.06 -27.57
CA MET A 64 17.94 -12.71 -27.06
C MET A 64 16.46 -12.41 -26.73
N GLN A 65 15.55 -12.78 -27.63
CA GLN A 65 14.10 -12.63 -27.51
C GLN A 65 13.40 -13.98 -27.67
N GLY A 66 13.66 -14.89 -26.72
CA GLY A 66 13.06 -16.23 -26.72
C GLY A 66 11.74 -16.29 -25.96
N THR A 67 10.68 -16.85 -26.54
CA THR A 67 9.41 -17.09 -25.84
C THR A 67 9.17 -18.59 -25.70
N ALA A 68 8.95 -19.07 -24.48
CA ALA A 68 8.60 -20.47 -24.22
C ALA A 68 7.18 -20.53 -23.61
N CYS A 69 6.26 -21.28 -24.22
CA CYS A 69 4.86 -21.39 -23.78
C CYS A 69 4.45 -22.84 -23.50
N GLY A 70 3.85 -23.10 -22.32
CA GLY A 70 3.43 -24.44 -21.88
C GLY A 70 3.43 -24.61 -20.36
N THR A 71 3.55 -25.82 -19.82
CA THR A 71 3.43 -26.04 -18.36
C THR A 71 4.74 -25.82 -17.60
N GLN A 72 5.85 -26.36 -18.12
CA GLN A 72 7.19 -26.34 -17.56
C GLN A 72 8.18 -25.73 -18.55
N THR A 73 8.07 -24.42 -18.76
CA THR A 73 8.85 -23.74 -19.80
C THR A 73 10.06 -23.00 -19.26
N THR A 74 11.06 -22.82 -20.12
CA THR A 74 12.23 -22.00 -19.81
C THR A 74 12.57 -21.11 -21.01
N ALA A 75 12.65 -19.81 -20.76
CA ALA A 75 13.22 -18.85 -21.69
C ALA A 75 14.58 -18.38 -21.15
N ARG A 76 15.64 -18.53 -21.94
CA ARG A 76 16.99 -18.06 -21.60
C ARG A 76 17.39 -17.00 -22.62
N GLY A 77 17.48 -15.76 -22.16
CA GLY A 77 17.70 -14.58 -22.99
C GLY A 77 17.62 -13.31 -22.18
N THR A 78 18.24 -12.23 -22.68
CA THR A 78 18.13 -10.89 -22.06
C THR A 78 16.68 -10.38 -22.07
N GLN A 79 15.87 -10.80 -23.04
CA GLN A 79 14.44 -10.50 -23.16
C GLN A 79 13.62 -11.80 -23.31
N GLY A 80 14.02 -12.85 -22.57
CA GLY A 80 13.34 -14.14 -22.59
C GLY A 80 12.02 -14.12 -21.82
N THR A 81 10.94 -14.63 -22.41
CA THR A 81 9.62 -14.74 -21.77
C THR A 81 9.18 -16.20 -21.63
N ALA A 82 9.04 -16.69 -20.39
CA ALA A 82 8.51 -18.03 -20.10
C ALA A 82 7.05 -17.92 -19.64
N ARG A 83 6.10 -18.28 -20.52
CA ARG A 83 4.66 -18.30 -20.22
C ARG A 83 4.22 -19.72 -19.88
N GLY A 84 4.45 -20.10 -18.63
CA GLY A 84 3.95 -21.36 -18.12
C GLY A 84 3.61 -21.36 -16.66
N THR A 85 2.72 -22.27 -16.26
CA THR A 85 2.20 -22.33 -14.89
C THR A 85 3.30 -22.45 -13.85
N ARG A 86 4.34 -23.26 -14.12
CA ARG A 86 5.50 -23.39 -13.23
C ARG A 86 6.39 -22.15 -13.23
N ALA A 87 6.55 -21.48 -14.37
CA ALA A 87 7.32 -20.24 -14.46
C ALA A 87 6.63 -19.11 -13.68
N GLN A 88 5.32 -18.96 -13.85
CA GLN A 88 4.48 -18.01 -13.10
C GLN A 88 4.49 -18.31 -11.60
N HIS A 89 4.41 -19.58 -11.19
CA HIS A 89 4.48 -19.95 -9.79
C HIS A 89 5.84 -19.61 -9.17
N MET A 90 6.94 -19.79 -9.90
CA MET A 90 8.28 -19.39 -9.44
C MET A 90 8.41 -17.87 -9.31
N GLU A 91 7.88 -17.12 -10.27
CA GLU A 91 7.83 -15.65 -10.22
C GLU A 91 7.01 -15.15 -9.02
N ARG A 92 5.81 -15.70 -8.81
CA ARG A 92 4.96 -15.41 -7.64
C ARG A 92 5.68 -15.70 -6.33
N ARG A 93 6.43 -16.81 -6.27
CA ARG A 93 7.21 -17.19 -5.09
C ARG A 93 8.39 -16.25 -4.86
N ALA A 94 9.04 -15.77 -5.92
CA ALA A 94 10.10 -14.78 -5.81
C ALA A 94 9.55 -13.44 -5.25
N GLN A 95 8.42 -12.97 -5.77
CA GLN A 95 7.72 -11.79 -5.25
C GLN A 95 7.33 -11.95 -3.77
N LEU A 96 6.80 -13.12 -3.38
CA LEU A 96 6.47 -13.38 -1.98
C LEU A 96 7.70 -13.37 -1.07
N MET A 97 8.86 -13.83 -1.56
CA MET A 97 10.11 -13.77 -0.80
C MET A 97 10.66 -12.34 -0.69
N GLU A 98 10.47 -11.52 -1.72
CA GLU A 98 10.87 -10.10 -1.73
C GLU A 98 10.06 -9.26 -0.74
N HIS A 99 8.76 -9.51 -0.62
CA HIS A 99 7.88 -8.78 0.32
C HIS A 99 7.88 -9.36 1.75
N ARG A 100 8.49 -10.54 1.96
CA ARG A 100 8.55 -11.19 3.28
C ARG A 100 9.25 -10.38 4.37
N PRO A 101 10.35 -9.64 4.11
CA PRO A 101 11.00 -8.80 5.11
C PRO A 101 10.07 -7.71 5.66
N GLN A 102 9.29 -7.06 4.78
CA GLN A 102 8.33 -6.00 5.16
C GLN A 102 7.27 -6.53 6.13
N LEU A 103 6.75 -7.74 5.89
CA LEU A 103 5.79 -8.38 6.79
C LEU A 103 6.39 -8.74 8.16
N VAL A 104 7.68 -9.07 8.21
CA VAL A 104 8.39 -9.34 9.47
C VAL A 104 8.62 -8.04 10.23
N GLU A 105 8.94 -6.96 9.52
CA GLU A 105 9.25 -5.64 10.09
C GLU A 105 8.00 -4.89 10.59
N CYS A 106 6.83 -5.06 9.98
CA CYS A 106 5.57 -4.47 10.45
C CYS A 106 4.90 -5.29 11.57
N ARG A 107 5.36 -6.52 11.84
CA ARG A 107 4.77 -7.41 12.84
C ARG A 107 4.82 -6.86 14.28
N PRO A 108 5.92 -6.21 14.74
CA PRO A 108 5.98 -5.58 16.05
C PRO A 108 4.96 -4.45 16.21
N GLN A 109 4.79 -3.60 15.18
CA GLN A 109 3.85 -2.48 15.19
C GLN A 109 2.39 -2.96 15.32
N LEU A 110 2.05 -4.09 14.67
CA LEU A 110 0.73 -4.69 14.76
C LEU A 110 0.48 -5.28 16.17
N VAL A 111 1.49 -5.90 16.77
CA VAL A 111 1.41 -6.42 18.14
C VAL A 111 1.24 -5.27 19.12
N GLU A 112 2.02 -4.20 18.97
CA GLU A 112 1.98 -3.01 19.82
C GLU A 112 0.62 -2.30 19.75
N SER A 113 0.09 -2.11 18.55
CA SER A 113 -1.25 -1.56 18.33
C SER A 113 -2.33 -2.40 18.98
N ARG A 114 -2.17 -3.73 18.97
CA ARG A 114 -3.12 -4.66 19.58
C ARG A 114 -3.04 -4.62 21.11
N THR A 115 -1.85 -4.51 21.69
CA THR A 115 -1.67 -4.30 23.14
C THR A 115 -2.29 -2.98 23.59
N GLN A 116 -2.05 -1.87 22.88
CA GLN A 116 -2.67 -0.58 23.19
C GLN A 116 -4.21 -0.67 23.16
N LEU A 117 -4.78 -1.36 22.18
CA LEU A 117 -6.22 -1.53 22.08
C LEU A 117 -6.80 -2.39 23.19
N VAL A 118 -6.05 -3.38 23.69
CA VAL A 118 -6.42 -4.19 24.87
C VAL A 118 -6.32 -3.37 26.15
N GLU A 119 -5.30 -2.53 26.29
CA GLU A 119 -5.09 -1.67 27.48
C GLU A 119 -6.10 -0.52 27.57
N HIS A 120 -6.54 0.06 26.46
CA HIS A 120 -7.52 1.15 26.45
C HIS A 120 -8.99 0.68 26.46
N ARG A 121 -9.25 -0.61 26.20
CA ARG A 121 -10.60 -1.18 26.21
C ARG A 121 -11.34 -1.04 27.55
N PRO A 122 -10.70 -1.24 28.73
CA PRO A 122 -11.33 -1.03 30.03
C PRO A 122 -11.81 0.40 30.23
N GLN A 123 -11.04 1.40 29.78
CA GLN A 123 -11.40 2.82 29.91
C GLN A 123 -12.67 3.17 29.13
N LEU A 124 -12.89 2.54 27.96
CA LEU A 124 -14.12 2.70 27.18
C LEU A 124 -15.32 2.00 27.81
N VAL A 125 -15.11 0.87 28.48
CA VAL A 125 -16.15 0.13 29.22
C VAL A 125 -16.56 0.90 30.48
N GLU A 126 -15.61 1.50 31.20
CA GLU A 126 -15.85 2.33 32.39
C GLU A 126 -16.47 3.68 32.08
N ARG A 127 -16.18 4.28 30.91
CA ARG A 127 -16.79 5.55 30.50
C ARG A 127 -18.21 5.41 29.93
N ARG A 128 -18.61 4.20 29.55
CA ARG A 128 -19.98 3.92 29.06
C ARG A 128 -21.06 4.26 30.09
N PRO A 129 -20.99 3.83 31.36
CA PRO A 129 -21.96 4.23 32.38
C PRO A 129 -22.00 5.74 32.59
N GLN A 130 -20.85 6.43 32.60
CA GLN A 130 -20.78 7.89 32.77
C GLN A 130 -21.51 8.66 31.65
N VAL A 131 -21.44 8.18 30.40
CA VAL A 131 -22.15 8.81 29.27
C VAL A 131 -23.66 8.52 29.33
N VAL A 132 -24.06 7.34 29.79
CA VAL A 132 -25.47 6.99 29.99
C VAL A 132 -26.08 7.80 31.14
N GLU A 133 -25.34 8.03 32.23
CA GLU A 133 -25.76 8.82 33.38
C GLU A 133 -25.75 10.33 33.13
N ARG A 134 -24.86 10.85 32.29
CA ARG A 134 -24.83 12.28 31.93
C ARG A 134 -25.80 12.66 30.80
N ARG A 135 -26.35 11.69 30.08
CA ARG A 135 -27.34 11.92 29.01
C ARG A 135 -28.63 12.58 29.53
N PRO A 136 -29.22 12.14 30.66
CA PRO A 136 -30.35 12.81 31.30
C PRO A 136 -30.04 14.26 31.68
N GLN A 137 -28.88 14.52 32.29
CA GLN A 137 -28.45 15.87 32.68
C GLN A 137 -28.35 16.82 31.47
N LEU A 138 -27.79 16.33 30.34
CA LEU A 138 -27.71 17.12 29.10
C LEU A 138 -29.09 17.38 28.47
N VAL A 139 -30.07 16.49 28.66
CA VAL A 139 -31.45 16.66 28.20
C VAL A 139 -32.20 17.65 29.10
N GLU A 140 -31.97 17.59 30.42
CA GLU A 140 -32.57 18.48 31.42
C GLU A 140 -31.99 19.91 31.40
N HIS A 141 -30.71 20.08 31.08
CA HIS A 141 -30.07 21.39 30.94
C HIS A 141 -30.19 21.98 29.52
N ARG A 142 -30.71 21.22 28.55
CA ARG A 142 -30.93 21.69 27.17
C ARG A 142 -31.90 22.88 27.08
N PRO A 143 -33.02 22.93 27.83
CA PRO A 143 -33.91 24.09 27.87
C PRO A 143 -33.19 25.34 28.37
N GLN A 144 -32.38 25.22 29.43
CA GLN A 144 -31.61 26.33 30.00
C GLN A 144 -30.59 26.89 28.99
N LEU A 145 -29.91 26.02 28.24
CA LEU A 145 -29.00 26.44 27.16
C LEU A 145 -29.74 27.13 26.00
N VAL A 146 -30.96 26.71 25.69
CA VAL A 146 -31.81 27.35 24.66
C VAL A 146 -32.33 28.71 25.14
N GLU A 147 -32.69 28.84 26.42
CA GLU A 147 -33.16 30.08 27.05
C GLU A 147 -32.03 31.10 27.30
N CYS A 148 -30.81 30.65 27.59
CA CYS A 148 -29.65 31.53 27.77
C CYS A 148 -28.96 31.90 26.44
N ARG A 149 -29.27 31.20 25.34
CA ARG A 149 -28.69 31.47 24.01
C ARG A 149 -29.01 32.88 23.48
N PRO A 150 -30.23 33.44 23.62
CA PRO A 150 -30.52 34.83 23.31
C PRO A 150 -29.62 35.80 24.08
N GLN A 151 -29.42 35.59 25.39
CA GLN A 151 -28.60 36.45 26.24
C GLN A 151 -27.11 36.44 25.81
N LEU A 152 -26.59 35.28 25.40
CA LEU A 152 -25.23 35.16 24.87
C LEU A 152 -25.08 35.82 23.49
N VAL A 153 -26.11 35.74 22.64
CA VAL A 153 -26.14 36.41 21.33
C VAL A 153 -26.24 37.92 21.49
N GLU A 154 -27.02 38.42 22.45
CA GLU A 154 -27.15 39.86 22.76
C GLU A 154 -25.90 40.43 23.46
N ARG A 155 -25.18 39.63 24.25
CA ARG A 155 -23.92 40.05 24.87
C ARG A 155 -22.72 39.95 23.94
N ARG A 156 -22.86 39.31 22.77
CA ARG A 156 -21.77 39.14 21.80
C ARG A 156 -21.35 40.44 21.10
N PRO A 157 -22.26 41.31 20.62
CA PRO A 157 -21.91 42.62 20.06
C PRO A 157 -21.09 43.52 21.01
N PRO A 158 -21.51 43.79 22.27
CA PRO A 158 -20.73 44.66 23.15
C PRO A 158 -19.38 44.05 23.57
N LEU A 159 -19.26 42.71 23.61
CA LEU A 159 -17.96 42.04 23.83
C LEU A 159 -17.03 42.15 22.62
N MET A 160 -17.56 42.12 21.39
CA MET A 160 -16.77 42.33 20.19
C MET A 160 -16.34 43.79 20.02
N GLU A 161 -17.18 44.74 20.43
CA GLU A 161 -16.85 46.18 20.43
C GLU A 161 -15.84 46.57 21.50
N ARG A 162 -15.85 45.90 22.66
CA ARG A 162 -14.87 46.13 23.74
C ARG A 162 -13.54 45.39 23.53
N ARG A 163 -13.49 44.42 22.61
CA ARG A 163 -12.27 43.62 22.34
C ARG A 163 -11.11 44.46 21.78
N PRO A 164 -11.32 45.40 20.84
CA PRO A 164 -10.29 46.35 20.42
C PRO A 164 -9.77 47.20 21.58
N GLN A 165 -10.66 47.77 22.40
CA GLN A 165 -10.28 48.58 23.57
C GLN A 165 -9.43 47.77 24.57
N LEU A 166 -9.80 46.52 24.85
CA LEU A 166 -9.02 45.63 25.72
C LEU A 166 -7.65 45.26 25.14
N VAL A 167 -7.52 45.22 23.81
CA VAL A 167 -6.24 44.97 23.11
C VAL A 167 -5.37 46.22 23.11
N GLU A 168 -5.96 47.40 22.93
CA GLU A 168 -5.29 48.71 22.98
C GLU A 168 -4.81 49.08 24.39
N HIS A 169 -5.59 48.75 25.43
CA HIS A 169 -5.22 48.98 26.83
C HIS A 169 -4.36 47.85 27.42
N ARG A 170 -4.12 46.75 26.68
CA ARG A 170 -3.28 45.63 27.12
C ARG A 170 -1.84 46.02 27.45
N PRO A 171 -1.16 46.91 26.71
CA PRO A 171 0.20 47.37 27.05
C PRO A 171 0.21 48.12 28.38
N GLN A 172 -0.74 49.03 28.59
CA GLN A 172 -0.89 49.81 29.83
C GLN A 172 -1.16 48.91 31.03
N LEU A 173 -2.02 47.89 30.89
CA LEU A 173 -2.27 46.88 31.93
C LEU A 173 -1.03 46.03 32.24
N LEU A 174 -0.17 45.77 31.25
CA LEU A 174 1.07 45.03 31.43
C LEU A 174 2.14 45.89 32.13
N GLU A 175 2.17 47.18 31.84
CA GLU A 175 3.05 48.18 32.48
C GLU A 175 2.63 48.51 33.92
N SER A 176 1.33 48.55 34.21
CA SER A 176 0.80 48.74 35.57
C SER A 176 0.74 47.44 36.40
N ARG A 177 0.99 46.27 35.78
CA ARG A 177 0.96 44.96 36.44
C ARG A 177 1.93 44.84 37.63
N PRO A 178 3.16 45.37 37.60
CA PRO A 178 4.07 45.33 38.75
C PRO A 178 3.51 46.13 39.94
N GLN A 179 2.99 47.33 39.69
CA GLN A 179 2.40 48.22 40.70
C GLN A 179 1.13 47.62 41.34
N LEU A 180 0.32 46.89 40.57
CA LEU A 180 -0.86 46.16 41.06
C LEU A 180 -0.49 44.92 41.89
N LEU A 181 0.62 44.26 41.56
CA LEU A 181 1.17 43.14 42.35
C LEU A 181 1.76 43.62 43.68
N GLU A 182 2.39 44.79 43.68
CA GLU A 182 2.90 45.46 44.89
C GLU A 182 1.77 45.94 45.82
N ARG A 183 0.66 46.43 45.27
CA ARG A 183 -0.53 46.84 46.05
C ARG A 183 -1.50 45.70 46.37
N ARG A 184 -1.22 44.49 45.90
CA ARG A 184 -2.07 43.30 46.11
C ARG A 184 -2.22 42.92 47.59
N PRO A 185 -1.20 43.05 48.47
CA PRO A 185 -1.35 42.85 49.90
C PRO A 185 -2.35 43.83 50.53
N ASP A 186 -2.21 45.13 50.24
CA ASP A 186 -3.07 46.20 50.79
C ASP A 186 -4.55 46.08 50.34
N LEU A 187 -4.79 45.61 49.11
CA LEU A 187 -6.15 45.39 48.57
C LEU A 187 -6.83 44.14 49.17
N VAL A 188 -6.05 43.13 49.56
CA VAL A 188 -6.56 41.93 50.24
C VAL A 188 -6.91 42.26 51.69
N GLU A 189 -6.14 43.14 52.34
CA GLU A 189 -6.45 43.64 53.69
C GLU A 189 -7.63 44.61 53.75
N ARG A 190 -7.82 45.44 52.71
CA ARG A 190 -8.95 46.39 52.64
C ARG A 190 -10.28 45.78 52.18
N ARG A 191 -10.36 44.45 52.02
CA ARG A 191 -11.62 43.78 51.70
C ARG A 191 -12.54 43.91 52.92
N PRO A 192 -13.66 44.68 52.86
CA PRO A 192 -14.58 44.74 53.99
C PRO A 192 -15.11 43.34 54.22
N GLN A 193 -14.97 42.85 55.46
CA GLN A 193 -15.65 41.64 55.91
C GLN A 193 -17.15 41.95 55.89
N LEU A 194 -17.82 41.57 54.80
CA LEU A 194 -19.28 41.37 54.75
C LEU A 194 -19.54 39.88 54.94
#